data_AF-A0A954I6R7-F1
#
_entry.id   AF-A0A954I6R7-F1
#
_cell.length_a   1.000
_cell.length_b   1.000
_cell.length_c   1.000
_cell.angle_alpha   90.00
_cell.angle_beta   90.00
_cell.angle_gamma   90.00
#
_symmetry.space_group_name_H-M   'P 1'
#
loop_
_entity.id
_entity.type
_entity.pdbx_description
1 polymer ?
#
loop_
_entity_poly.entity_id
_entity_poly.type
_entity_poly.pdbx_seq_one_letter_code
_entity_poly.pdbx_strand_id
1 'polypeptide(L)'
;MNPDGTNKTDESAADTSQEAPTAAAPKDQDEETGFHLIGFPTATDADGLRARQPFEVLASQFVEELRQGGQPSIERYARRYPPHAERIRECFPVLAILEQARLSKETETFRHNMPGRFPFTRLGRCELLCELGRGGMGVVFQ
;
A
#
# COMPACT_ATOMS: atom_id res chain seq x y z
N MET A 1 -52.24 0.41 -39.32
CA MET A 1 -51.45 1.66 -39.32
C MET A 1 -52.21 2.66 -40.18
N ASN A 2 -53.01 3.60 -39.69
CA ASN A 2 -52.99 4.33 -38.41
C ASN A 2 -54.43 4.46 -37.86
N PRO A 3 -54.67 4.41 -36.53
CA PRO A 3 -55.91 4.85 -35.89
C PRO A 3 -55.82 6.35 -35.54
N ASP A 4 -56.82 7.17 -35.85
CA ASP A 4 -58.11 7.37 -35.14
C ASP A 4 -57.97 8.35 -33.97
N GLY A 5 -58.93 9.27 -33.84
CA GLY A 5 -58.92 10.26 -32.76
C GLY A 5 -59.64 11.56 -33.08
N THR A 6 -60.96 11.47 -33.16
CA THR A 6 -61.96 12.53 -33.27
C THR A 6 -61.87 13.59 -32.16
N ASN A 7 -62.28 14.81 -32.53
CA ASN A 7 -62.27 16.03 -31.73
C ASN A 7 -63.64 16.28 -31.05
N LYS A 8 -63.58 16.78 -29.82
CA LYS A 8 -64.49 17.71 -29.11
C LYS A 8 -65.97 17.35 -28.89
N THR A 9 -66.37 17.43 -27.61
CA THR A 9 -67.57 18.17 -27.20
C THR A 9 -67.31 18.84 -25.84
N ASP A 10 -67.86 20.05 -25.72
CA ASP A 10 -67.64 21.12 -24.75
C ASP A 10 -68.46 20.97 -23.44
N GLU A 11 -68.26 21.96 -22.55
CA GLU A 11 -69.08 22.40 -21.39
C GLU A 11 -68.90 21.65 -20.05
N SER A 12 -68.85 22.29 -18.88
CA SER A 12 -68.82 23.71 -18.45
C SER A 12 -68.73 23.70 -16.91
N ALA A 13 -67.99 24.68 -16.33
CA ALA A 13 -68.16 25.35 -15.02
C ALA A 13 -68.40 24.51 -13.73
N ALA A 14 -67.90 24.81 -12.55
CA ALA A 14 -67.06 25.84 -11.94
C ALA A 14 -66.85 25.42 -10.46
N ASP A 15 -66.05 26.18 -9.71
CA ASP A 15 -66.03 26.26 -8.23
C ASP A 15 -65.28 25.10 -7.51
N THR A 16 -64.45 25.28 -6.47
CA THR A 16 -63.85 26.42 -5.80
C THR A 16 -62.83 25.88 -4.78
N SER A 17 -61.92 26.73 -4.33
CA SER A 17 -61.00 26.57 -3.18
C SER A 17 -59.59 26.04 -3.48
N GLN A 18 -58.69 27.02 -3.62
CA GLN A 18 -57.31 26.95 -3.18
C GLN A 18 -57.23 26.63 -1.67
N GLU A 19 -56.33 25.74 -1.28
CA GLU A 19 -55.58 25.89 -0.03
C GLU A 19 -54.29 25.06 -0.07
N ALA A 20 -53.16 25.72 0.17
CA ALA A 20 -51.88 25.14 0.55
C ALA A 20 -51.24 26.12 1.56
N PRO A 21 -50.27 25.74 2.39
CA PRO A 21 -49.97 24.46 3.02
C PRO A 21 -49.92 24.58 4.57
N THR A 22 -50.35 23.57 5.34
CA THR A 22 -50.13 23.56 6.80
C THR A 22 -48.79 22.91 7.14
N ALA A 23 -47.97 23.70 7.81
CA ALA A 23 -46.64 23.39 8.25
C ALA A 23 -46.59 22.37 9.42
N ALA A 24 -45.46 21.67 9.46
CA ALA A 24 -44.75 21.18 10.64
C ALA A 24 -45.42 20.07 11.47
N ALA A 25 -45.11 18.82 11.10
CA ALA A 25 -44.91 17.78 12.11
C ALA A 25 -43.57 18.05 12.82
N PRO A 26 -43.51 18.11 14.16
CA PRO A 26 -42.25 17.98 14.87
C PRO A 26 -41.93 16.48 14.87
N LYS A 27 -40.87 16.10 14.17
CA LYS A 27 -40.20 14.84 14.47
C LYS A 27 -38.85 15.22 14.99
N ASP A 28 -38.75 15.06 16.29
CA ASP A 28 -37.60 15.31 17.12
C ASP A 28 -36.33 14.88 16.38
N GLN A 29 -35.45 15.86 16.22
CA GLN A 29 -34.10 15.66 15.75
C GLN A 29 -33.37 14.94 16.88
N ASP A 30 -33.53 13.62 16.93
CA ASP A 30 -32.56 12.75 17.54
C ASP A 30 -31.31 12.84 16.66
N GLU A 31 -30.50 13.87 16.91
CA GLU A 31 -29.07 13.97 16.56
C GLU A 31 -28.31 12.88 17.33
N GLU A 32 -28.73 11.63 17.16
CA GLU A 32 -27.92 10.49 17.47
C GLU A 32 -26.91 10.44 16.32
N THR A 33 -25.74 11.03 16.56
CA THR A 33 -24.50 10.66 15.88
C THR A 33 -24.19 9.20 16.23
N GLY A 34 -25.09 8.31 15.81
CA GLY A 34 -24.89 6.89 15.82
C GLY A 34 -23.78 6.65 14.83
N PHE A 35 -22.60 6.29 15.35
CA PHE A 35 -21.62 5.57 14.56
C PHE A 35 -22.34 4.31 14.09
N HIS A 36 -22.90 4.36 12.87
CA HIS A 36 -23.46 3.18 12.25
C HIS A 36 -22.26 2.27 12.01
N LEU A 37 -22.14 1.26 12.87
CA LEU A 37 -21.12 0.23 12.76
C LEU A 37 -21.45 -0.60 11.53
N ILE A 38 -21.15 -0.06 10.35
CA ILE A 38 -21.03 -0.81 9.10
C ILE A 38 -20.04 -1.92 9.46
N GLY A 39 -20.52 -3.17 9.44
CA GLY A 39 -19.94 -4.30 10.18
C GLY A 39 -18.44 -4.50 10.01
N PHE A 40 -17.87 -5.39 10.82
CA PHE A 40 -16.45 -5.72 10.76
C PHE A 40 -16.02 -5.97 9.31
N PRO A 41 -14.92 -5.33 8.85
CA PRO A 41 -14.51 -5.41 7.46
C PRO A 41 -14.40 -6.88 7.08
N THR A 42 -15.24 -7.27 6.13
CA THR A 42 -15.21 -8.61 5.59
C THR A 42 -13.97 -8.73 4.68
N ALA A 43 -13.55 -9.96 4.36
CA ALA A 43 -12.38 -10.16 3.50
C ALA A 43 -12.48 -9.37 2.18
N THR A 44 -13.69 -9.15 1.68
CA THR A 44 -14.01 -8.35 0.49
C THR A 44 -13.67 -6.86 0.65
N ASP A 45 -13.86 -6.28 1.84
CA ASP A 45 -13.52 -4.88 2.12
C ASP A 45 -12.00 -4.69 2.26
N ALA A 46 -11.30 -5.70 2.78
CA ALA A 46 -9.84 -5.69 2.89
C ALA A 46 -9.16 -5.66 1.52
N ASP A 47 -9.76 -6.27 0.50
CA ASP A 47 -9.28 -6.21 -0.88
C ASP A 47 -9.42 -4.80 -1.47
N GLY A 48 -10.50 -4.08 -1.14
CA GLY A 48 -10.66 -2.66 -1.50
C GLY A 48 -9.61 -1.77 -0.83
N LEU A 49 -9.31 -2.01 0.45
CA LEU A 49 -8.26 -1.28 1.16
C LEU A 49 -6.86 -1.55 0.57
N ARG A 50 -6.63 -2.78 0.08
CA ARG A 50 -5.39 -3.18 -0.61
C ARG A 50 -5.27 -2.59 -2.00
N ALA A 51 -6.37 -2.43 -2.73
CA ALA A 51 -6.39 -1.74 -4.03
C ALA A 51 -6.04 -0.25 -3.92
N ARG A 52 -6.28 0.36 -2.74
CA ARG A 52 -5.96 1.77 -2.47
C ARG A 52 -4.49 1.99 -2.11
N GLN A 53 -3.73 0.94 -1.80
CA GLN A 53 -2.30 1.07 -1.51
C GLN A 53 -1.55 1.36 -2.82
N PRO A 54 -0.82 2.48 -2.95
CA PRO A 54 -0.05 2.73 -4.16
C PRO A 54 1.03 1.66 -4.36
N PHE A 55 1.22 1.21 -5.60
CA PHE A 55 2.22 0.21 -5.94
C PHE A 55 3.64 0.65 -5.56
N GLU A 56 3.92 1.95 -5.68
CA GLU A 56 5.20 2.58 -5.35
C GLU A 56 5.55 2.40 -3.86
N VAL A 57 4.54 2.39 -2.98
CA VAL A 57 4.71 2.14 -1.55
C VAL A 57 5.12 0.68 -1.34
N LEU A 58 4.48 -0.26 -2.02
CA LEU A 58 4.81 -1.68 -1.95
C LEU A 58 6.22 -1.98 -2.48
N ALA A 59 6.61 -1.36 -3.59
CA ALA A 59 7.95 -1.47 -4.14
C ALA A 59 9.01 -0.92 -3.17
N SER A 60 8.73 0.24 -2.56
CA SER A 60 9.63 0.84 -1.56
C SER A 60 9.79 -0.04 -0.32
N GLN A 61 8.70 -0.60 0.19
CA GLN A 61 8.73 -1.54 1.33
C GLN A 61 9.55 -2.79 1.01
N PHE A 62 9.35 -3.38 -0.17
CA PHE A 62 10.09 -4.57 -0.61
C PHE A 62 11.60 -4.31 -0.69
N VAL A 63 12.01 -3.18 -1.26
CA VAL A 63 13.43 -2.79 -1.35
C VAL A 63 14.01 -2.52 0.04
N GLU A 64 13.26 -1.89 0.93
CA GLU A 64 13.70 -1.64 2.30
C GLU A 64 13.91 -2.95 3.09
N GLU A 65 12.99 -3.91 2.95
CA GLU A 65 13.16 -5.24 3.55
C GLU A 65 14.41 -5.97 3.01
N LEU A 66 14.71 -5.85 1.71
CA LEU A 66 15.93 -6.40 1.12
C LEU A 66 17.20 -5.75 1.69
N ARG A 67 17.18 -4.42 1.91
CA ARG A 67 18.32 -3.67 2.48
C ARG A 67 18.60 -4.02 3.93
N GLN A 68 17.56 -4.35 4.69
CA GLN A 68 17.69 -4.82 6.07
C GLN A 68 18.24 -6.26 6.15
N GLY A 69 18.55 -6.89 5.00
CA GLY A 69 19.03 -8.28 4.93
C GLY A 69 17.90 -9.31 4.95
N GLY A 70 16.65 -8.87 4.85
CA GLY A 70 15.50 -9.76 4.71
C GLY A 70 15.44 -10.43 3.34
N GLN A 71 14.73 -11.55 3.26
CA GLN A 71 14.39 -12.22 2.00
C GLN A 71 12.86 -12.23 1.82
N PRO A 72 12.26 -11.09 1.45
CA PRO A 72 10.82 -11.02 1.19
C PRO A 72 10.41 -11.96 0.06
N SER A 73 9.38 -12.77 0.31
CA SER A 73 8.80 -13.65 -0.71
C SER A 73 7.87 -12.88 -1.64
N ILE A 74 8.20 -12.86 -2.93
CA ILE A 74 7.41 -12.20 -3.99
C ILE A 74 5.99 -12.80 -4.05
N GLU A 75 5.87 -14.12 -3.98
CA GLU A 75 4.55 -14.79 -4.04
C GLU A 75 3.70 -14.48 -2.80
N ARG A 76 4.32 -14.31 -1.63
CA ARG A 76 3.61 -13.86 -0.43
C ARG A 76 3.09 -12.43 -0.59
N TYR A 77 3.88 -11.54 -1.18
CA TYR A 77 3.46 -10.18 -1.50
C TYR A 77 2.31 -10.17 -2.52
N ALA A 78 2.39 -10.97 -3.57
CA ALA A 78 1.35 -11.09 -4.60
C ALA A 78 0.02 -11.61 -4.03
N ARG A 79 0.06 -12.58 -3.11
CA ARG A 79 -1.13 -13.07 -2.39
C ARG A 79 -1.69 -12.06 -1.40
N ARG A 80 -0.82 -11.25 -0.80
CA ARG A 80 -1.21 -10.21 0.17
C ARG A 80 -1.81 -8.99 -0.52
N TYR A 81 -1.48 -8.71 -1.78
CA TYR A 81 -2.03 -7.58 -2.53
C TYR A 81 -2.55 -8.07 -3.90
N PRO A 82 -3.71 -8.75 -3.94
CA PRO A 82 -4.27 -9.29 -5.19
C PRO A 82 -4.39 -8.25 -6.33
N PRO A 83 -4.80 -6.99 -6.09
CA PRO A 83 -4.87 -5.97 -7.13
C PRO A 83 -3.53 -5.62 -7.79
N HIS A 84 -2.42 -5.85 -7.10
CA HIS A 84 -1.07 -5.57 -7.59
C HIS A 84 -0.30 -6.83 -7.97
N ALA A 85 -0.92 -8.01 -7.87
CA ALA A 85 -0.24 -9.30 -7.90
C ALA A 85 0.53 -9.56 -9.21
N GLU A 86 -0.03 -9.16 -10.36
CA GLU A 86 0.63 -9.28 -11.66
C GLU A 86 1.87 -8.38 -11.72
N ARG A 87 1.69 -7.09 -11.44
CA ARG A 87 2.77 -6.10 -11.43
C ARG A 87 3.88 -6.43 -10.42
N ILE A 88 3.53 -7.00 -9.27
CA ILE A 88 4.48 -7.50 -8.27
C ILE A 88 5.34 -8.62 -8.85
N ARG A 89 4.73 -9.61 -9.52
CA ARG A 89 5.46 -10.74 -10.11
C ARG A 89 6.39 -10.32 -11.24
N GLU A 90 6.09 -9.23 -11.94
CA GLU A 90 6.95 -8.68 -13.00
C GLU A 90 8.08 -7.80 -12.45
N CYS A 91 7.76 -6.86 -11.55
CA CYS A 91 8.71 -5.83 -11.13
C CYS A 91 9.62 -6.25 -9.97
N PHE A 92 9.11 -7.00 -8.99
CA PHE A 92 9.87 -7.33 -7.78
C PHE A 92 11.11 -8.20 -8.05
N PRO A 93 11.09 -9.18 -8.99
CA PRO A 93 12.31 -9.91 -9.36
C PRO A 93 13.41 -8.98 -9.88
N VAL A 94 13.04 -7.97 -10.70
CA VAL A 94 13.98 -6.99 -11.23
C VAL A 94 14.57 -6.16 -10.09
N LEU A 95 13.74 -5.68 -9.16
CA LEU A 95 14.20 -4.94 -7.97
C LEU A 95 15.15 -5.79 -7.11
N ALA A 96 14.85 -7.07 -6.90
CA ALA A 96 15.69 -7.97 -6.13
C ALA A 96 17.07 -8.16 -6.78
N ILE A 97 17.13 -8.34 -8.10
CA ILE A 97 18.39 -8.48 -8.84
C ILE A 97 19.22 -7.19 -8.73
N LEU A 98 18.59 -6.03 -8.92
CA LEU A 98 19.27 -4.74 -8.84
C LEU A 98 19.86 -4.48 -7.44
N GLU A 99 19.10 -4.78 -6.39
CA GLU A 99 19.57 -4.58 -5.01
C GLU A 99 20.69 -5.56 -4.66
N GLN A 100 20.61 -6.83 -5.09
CA GLN A 100 21.69 -7.81 -4.91
C GLN A 100 22.98 -7.39 -5.65
N ALA A 101 22.86 -6.88 -6.88
CA ALA A 101 24.00 -6.39 -7.64
C ALA A 101 24.64 -5.16 -6.96
N ARG A 102 23.81 -4.26 -6.41
CA ARG A 102 24.28 -3.10 -5.63
C ARG A 102 25.04 -3.56 -4.38
N LEU A 103 24.45 -4.47 -3.58
CA LEU A 103 25.10 -5.02 -2.39
C LEU A 103 26.42 -5.71 -2.74
N SER A 104 26.45 -6.49 -3.81
CA SER A 104 27.67 -7.17 -4.27
C SER A 104 28.76 -6.18 -4.63
N LYS A 105 28.45 -5.17 -5.44
CA LYS A 105 29.39 -4.10 -5.80
C LYS A 105 29.88 -3.33 -4.58
N GLU A 106 29.00 -3.02 -3.64
CA GLU A 106 29.35 -2.35 -2.38
C GLU A 106 30.34 -3.22 -1.58
N THR A 107 30.05 -4.51 -1.40
CA THR A 107 30.99 -5.42 -0.74
C THR A 107 32.34 -5.53 -1.46
N GLU A 108 32.37 -5.55 -2.79
CA GLU A 108 33.62 -5.54 -3.55
C GLU A 108 34.42 -4.25 -3.35
N THR A 109 33.76 -3.09 -3.40
CA THR A 109 34.43 -1.80 -3.15
C THR A 109 35.01 -1.71 -1.74
N PHE A 110 34.29 -2.20 -0.73
CA PHE A 110 34.81 -2.27 0.63
C PHE A 110 35.99 -3.24 0.74
N ARG A 111 35.93 -4.41 0.10
CA ARG A 111 37.05 -5.36 0.09
C ARG A 111 38.29 -4.78 -0.59
N HIS A 112 38.10 -4.02 -1.68
CA HIS A 112 39.18 -3.39 -2.43
C HIS A 112 39.82 -2.22 -1.66
N ASN A 113 39.02 -1.38 -1.01
CA ASN A 113 39.52 -0.22 -0.27
C ASN A 113 40.14 -0.56 1.09
N MET A 114 39.94 -1.78 1.58
CA MET A 114 40.37 -2.17 2.90
C MET A 114 41.77 -2.80 2.85
N PRO A 115 42.74 -2.24 3.58
CA PRO A 115 44.15 -2.64 3.45
C PRO A 115 44.32 -4.10 3.83
N GLY A 116 45.06 -4.89 3.03
CA GLY A 116 45.24 -6.33 3.28
C GLY A 116 45.90 -6.65 4.62
N ARG A 117 46.54 -5.66 5.26
CA ARG A 117 47.05 -5.70 6.64
C ARG A 117 46.88 -4.32 7.26
N PHE A 118 46.46 -4.25 8.51
CA PHE A 118 46.43 -2.99 9.24
C PHE A 118 47.83 -2.70 9.82
N PRO A 119 48.35 -1.46 9.74
CA PRO A 119 49.68 -1.11 10.22
C PRO A 119 49.75 -0.98 11.75
N PHE A 120 48.66 -1.25 12.45
CA PHE A 120 48.56 -1.16 13.91
C PHE A 120 48.07 -2.48 14.48
N THR A 121 48.67 -2.85 15.62
CA THR A 121 48.30 -4.05 16.39
C THR A 121 47.48 -3.69 17.62
N ARG A 122 47.16 -2.41 17.85
CA ARG A 122 46.44 -1.95 19.04
C ARG A 122 45.46 -0.82 18.72
N LEU A 123 44.24 -0.96 19.22
CA LEU A 123 43.19 0.05 19.16
C LEU A 123 42.77 0.41 20.60
N GLY A 124 43.36 1.49 21.14
CA GLY A 124 43.12 1.93 22.52
C GLY A 124 43.55 0.88 23.55
N ARG A 125 42.59 0.19 24.16
CA ARG A 125 42.82 -0.89 25.14
C ARG A 125 42.75 -2.30 24.54
N CYS A 126 42.41 -2.43 23.26
CA CYS A 126 42.30 -3.71 22.57
C CYS A 126 43.56 -3.98 21.75
N GLU A 127 44.08 -5.20 21.84
CA GLU A 127 45.15 -5.70 20.98
C GLU A 127 44.52 -6.53 19.84
N LEU A 128 45.04 -6.39 18.63
CA LEU A 128 44.55 -7.05 17.42
C LEU A 128 45.47 -8.25 17.16
N LEU A 129 45.10 -9.44 17.63
CA LEU A 129 45.95 -10.62 17.61
C LEU A 129 45.86 -11.37 16.29
N CYS A 130 44.63 -11.70 15.88
CA CYS A 130 44.38 -12.40 14.62
C CYS A 130 43.09 -11.89 13.95
N GLU A 131 43.12 -11.85 12.62
CA GLU A 131 41.93 -11.59 11.82
C GLU A 131 41.04 -12.84 11.85
N LEU A 132 39.85 -12.70 12.41
CA LEU A 132 38.83 -13.76 12.46
C LEU A 132 38.02 -13.83 11.16
N GLY A 133 37.87 -12.70 10.46
CA GLY A 133 37.18 -12.67 9.19
C GLY A 133 37.03 -11.26 8.61
N ARG A 134 36.96 -11.20 7.28
CA ARG A 134 36.75 -9.97 6.51
C ARG A 134 35.48 -10.05 5.67
N GLY A 135 34.60 -9.08 5.88
CA GLY A 135 33.34 -8.92 5.16
C GLY A 135 33.21 -7.53 4.53
N GLY A 136 32.04 -7.26 3.94
CA GLY A 136 31.73 -5.97 3.33
C GLY A 136 31.64 -4.81 4.33
N MET A 137 31.33 -5.07 5.60
CA MET A 137 31.23 -4.02 6.63
C MET A 137 32.53 -3.75 7.39
N GLY A 138 33.56 -4.61 7.29
CA GLY A 138 34.72 -4.50 8.15
C GLY A 138 35.56 -5.77 8.25
N VAL A 139 36.59 -5.70 9.10
CA VAL A 139 37.40 -6.84 9.55
C VAL A 139 37.17 -7.06 11.03
N VAL A 140 37.01 -8.32 11.42
CA VAL A 140 36.88 -8.73 12.82
C VAL A 140 38.23 -9.26 13.29
N PHE A 141 38.68 -8.77 14.43
CA PHE A 141 39.89 -9.24 15.11
C PHE A 141 39.53 -9.80 16.49
N GLN A 142 40.33 -10.76 16.95
CA GLN A 142 40.35 -11.25 18.32
C GLN A 142 41.53 -10.67 19.10
#